data_AF-A0A2E8R905-F1
#
_entry.id   AF-A0A2E8R905-F1
#
_cell.length_a   1.000
_cell.length_b   1.000
_cell.length_c   1.000
_cell.angle_alpha   90.00
_cell.angle_beta   90.00
_cell.angle_gamma   90.00
#
_symmetry.space_group_name_H-M   'P 1'
#
loop_
_entity.id
_entity.type
_entity.pdbx_description
1 polymer ?
#
loop_
_entity_poly.entity_id
_entity_poly.type
_entity_poly.pdbx_seq_one_letter_code
_entity_poly.pdbx_strand_id
1 'polypeptide(L)' 'MYYYSCGKLLITAEYLILKGAKGLAIPTKYGQKMSVVKNKEKKIVWEAYSS' A
#
# COMPACT_ATOMS: atom_id res chain seq x y z
N MET A 1 4.89 -11.93 11.68
CA MET A 1 5.74 -11.24 10.70
C MET A 1 5.19 -9.85 10.50
N TYR A 2 6.03 -8.82 10.57
CA TYR A 2 5.60 -7.42 10.48
C TYR A 2 6.10 -6.83 9.16
N TYR A 3 5.19 -6.17 8.46
CA TYR A 3 5.46 -5.51 7.19
C TYR A 3 5.09 -4.03 7.29
N TYR A 4 5.89 -3.20 6.62
CA TYR A 4 5.62 -1.79 6.41
C TYR A 4 5.71 -1.48 4.94
N SER A 5 4.73 -0.74 4.42
CA SER A 5 4.73 -0.23 3.06
C SER A 5 4.53 1.27 3.10
N CYS A 6 5.50 2.01 2.54
CA CYS A 6 5.35 3.45 2.34
C CYS A 6 4.22 3.71 1.35
N GLY A 7 3.45 4.78 1.58
CA GLY A 7 2.55 5.30 0.56
C GLY A 7 3.33 5.86 -0.64
N LYS A 8 2.62 6.27 -1.67
CA LYS A 8 3.18 6.94 -2.84
C LYS A 8 2.41 8.21 -3.14
N LEU A 9 3.13 9.25 -3.54
CA LEU A 9 2.57 10.49 -4.05
C LEU A 9 2.98 10.63 -5.52
N LEU A 10 1.99 10.73 -6.41
CA LEU A 10 2.22 10.95 -7.83
C LEU A 10 2.37 12.46 -8.07
N ILE A 11 3.52 12.88 -8.61
CA ILE A 11 3.84 14.30 -8.84
C ILE A 11 3.43 14.73 -10.24
N THR A 12 3.54 13.83 -11.22
CA THR A 12 3.27 14.14 -12.63
C THR A 12 2.40 13.09 -13.30
N ALA A 13 1.75 13.50 -14.40
CA ALA A 13 0.98 12.64 -15.28
C ALA A 13 -0.24 11.94 -14.64
N GLU A 14 -0.85 12.48 -13.57
CA GLU A 14 -1.98 11.87 -12.84
C GLU A 14 -2.98 11.12 -13.73
N TYR A 15 -3.57 11.82 -14.70
CA TYR A 15 -4.55 11.22 -15.63
C TYR A 15 -3.93 10.70 -16.93
N LEU A 16 -2.77 11.25 -17.34
CA LEU A 16 -2.12 10.84 -18.58
C LEU A 16 -1.43 9.47 -18.46
N ILE A 17 -1.14 9.02 -17.24
CA ILE A 17 -0.59 7.69 -16.97
C ILE A 17 -1.55 6.59 -17.46
N LEU A 18 -2.86 6.84 -17.40
CA LEU A 18 -3.89 5.93 -17.91
C LEU A 18 -3.83 5.78 -19.44
N LYS A 19 -3.22 6.75 -20.13
CA LYS A 19 -3.01 6.76 -21.58
C LYS A 19 -1.58 6.37 -21.97
N GLY A 20 -0.80 5.80 -21.05
CA GLY A 20 0.57 5.33 -21.30
C GLY A 20 1.65 6.40 -21.19
N ALA A 21 1.32 7.60 -20.69
CA ALA A 21 2.34 8.60 -20.38
C ALA A 21 3.22 8.14 -19.20
N LYS A 22 4.48 8.56 -19.18
CA LYS A 22 5.38 8.32 -18.03
C LYS A 22 5.06 9.33 -16.92
N GLY A 23 4.84 8.84 -15.70
CA GLY A 23 4.65 9.65 -14.50
C GLY A 23 5.76 9.42 -13.47
N LEU A 24 5.99 10.43 -12.62
CA LEU A 24 6.93 10.37 -11.50
C LEU A 24 6.16 10.27 -10.19
N ALA A 25 6.38 9.20 -9.42
CA ALA A 25 5.87 9.06 -8.07
C ALA A 25 7.01 8.95 -7.07
N ILE A 26 6.82 9.53 -5.89
CA ILE A 26 7.78 9.46 -4.78
C ILE A 26 7.16 8.71 -3.60
N PRO A 27 7.96 7.98 -2.80
CA PRO A 27 7.48 7.36 -1.58
C PRO A 27 7.17 8.41 -0.51
N THR A 28 6.09 8.22 0.23
CA THR A 28 5.74 9.08 1.38
C THR A 28 6.36 8.54 2.67
N LYS A 29 6.60 9.43 3.65
CA LYS A 29 7.05 9.00 5.00
C LYS A 29 6.00 8.15 5.71
N TYR A 30 4.73 8.54 5.59
CA TYR A 30 3.60 7.77 6.11
C TYR A 30 3.26 6.61 5.19
N GLY A 31 2.72 5.56 5.78
CA GLY A 31 2.47 4.30 5.11
C GLY A 31 1.61 3.38 5.98
N GLN A 32 1.44 2.15 5.53
CA GLN A 32 0.61 1.16 6.20
C GLN A 32 1.48 0.07 6.82
N LYS A 33 1.02 -0.42 7.99
CA LYS A 33 1.63 -1.54 8.70
C LYS A 33 0.71 -2.74 8.60
N MET A 34 1.28 -3.93 8.41
CA MET A 34 0.54 -5.18 8.40
C MET A 34 1.26 -6.20 9.29
N SER A 35 0.53 -6.80 10.22
CA SER A 35 1.01 -7.92 11.02
C SER A 35 0.36 -9.20 10.50
N VAL A 36 1.18 -10.21 10.24
CA VAL A 36 0.72 -11.53 9.81
C VAL A 36 1.12 -12.56 10.84
N VAL A 37 0.13 -13.29 11.35
CA VAL A 37 0.30 -14.40 12.29
C VAL A 37 -0.20 -15.69 11.66
N LYS A 38 0.41 -16.82 12.03
CA LYS A 38 -0.03 -18.13 11.54
C LYS A 38 -1.41 -18.42 12.12
N ASN A 39 -2.40 -18.61 11.26
CA ASN A 39 -3.72 -19.08 11.67
C ASN A 39 -3.75 -20.62 11.65
N LYS A 40 -4.41 -21.23 12.64
CA LYS A 40 -4.66 -22.68 12.68
C LYS A 40 -5.87 -23.06 11.84
N GLU A 41 -6.80 -22.13 11.61
CA GLU A 41 -7.97 -22.34 10.78
C GLU A 41 -7.65 -22.18 9.29
N LYS A 42 -8.38 -22.90 8.43
CA LYS A 42 -8.24 -22.83 6.96
C LYS A 42 -8.95 -21.60 6.38
N LYS A 43 -8.83 -20.45 7.04
CA LYS A 43 -9.44 -19.18 6.60
C LYS A 43 -8.50 -18.00 6.83
N ILE A 44 -8.62 -17.00 5.97
CA ILE A 44 -7.96 -15.71 6.15
C ILE A 44 -8.87 -14.85 7.01
N VAL A 45 -8.37 -14.38 8.15
CA VAL A 45 -9.03 -13.36 8.96
C VAL A 45 -8.31 -12.06 8.69
N TRP A 46 -9.06 -11.07 8.21
CA TRP A 46 -8.55 -9.74 7.89
C TRP A 46 -9.19 -8.71 8.81
N GLU A 47 -8.36 -7.98 9.54
CA GLU A 47 -8.80 -6.90 10.44
C GLU A 47 -8.18 -5.60 9.97
N ALA A 48 -9.02 -4.60 9.73
CA ALA A 48 -8.59 -3.26 9.38
C ALA A 48 -8.69 -2.36 10.62
N TYR A 49 -7.60 -1.69 10.93
CA TYR A 49 -7.55 -0.72 12.02
C TYR A 49 -7.63 0.69 11.42
N SER A 50 -8.52 1.52 11.96
CA SER A 50 -8.52 2.96 11.72
C SER A 50 -7.81 3.68 12.88
N SER A 51 -7.20 4.82 12.57
CA SER A 51 -6.64 5.75 13.56
C SER A 51 -7.72 6.43 14.39
#